data_AF-A0A536H6L3-F1
#
_entry.id   AF-A0A536H6L3-F1
#
_cell.length_a   1.000
_cell.length_b   1.000
_cell.length_c   1.000
_cell.angle_alpha   90.00
_cell.angle_beta   90.00
_cell.angle_gamma   90.00
#
_symmetry.space_group_name_H-M   'P 1'
#
loop_
_entity.id
_entity.type
_entity.pdbx_description
1 polymer ?
#
loop_
_entity_poly.entity_id
_entity_poly.type
_entity_poly.pdbx_seq_one_letter_code
_entity_poly.pdbx_strand_id
1 'polypeptide(L)'
;ASDQQELEVPAEHERQARTARVAISYGQLRLLAPDKREHQLPSMLLWVVRVWELDAPEGVEPLEWVLLTSLPVQSVEPAWERVGWYRRRWIVEDYHQALKTGCRMEERQVQSYEGLRRLLGLLAPTAVRVLQLRTLARQQPERLAQEVLPSEVVQVVALKTGGEVACMTVEQCVKRIAQLGGYQGRRSDGPPGWKTLWHGWLKIQTMLEGVHLASQVLLE
;
A
#
# COMPACT_ATOMS: atom_id res chain seq x y z
N ALA A 1 -32.01 -4.14 -4.63
CA ALA A 1 -30.58 -4.49 -4.78
C ALA A 1 -30.42 -5.26 -6.08
N SER A 2 -29.38 -4.98 -6.85
CA SER A 2 -29.08 -5.68 -8.10
C SER A 2 -28.30 -6.98 -7.88
N ASP A 3 -27.51 -7.05 -6.80
CA ASP A 3 -26.75 -8.23 -6.37
C ASP A 3 -26.29 -8.09 -4.90
N GLN A 4 -25.70 -9.14 -4.31
CA GLN A 4 -25.12 -9.15 -2.96
C GLN A 4 -23.81 -9.95 -2.89
N GLN A 5 -22.87 -9.49 -2.06
CA GLN A 5 -21.61 -10.19 -1.79
C GLN A 5 -21.17 -10.02 -0.33
N GLU A 6 -20.26 -10.88 0.10
CA GLU A 6 -19.54 -10.72 1.35
C GLU A 6 -18.24 -9.94 1.13
N LEU A 7 -17.97 -8.96 1.99
CA LEU A 7 -16.74 -8.18 1.98
C LEU A 7 -16.01 -8.32 3.31
N GLU A 8 -14.72 -8.68 3.23
CA GLU A 8 -13.81 -8.62 4.36
C GLU A 8 -13.51 -7.17 4.73
N VAL A 9 -13.90 -6.77 5.93
CA VAL A 9 -13.59 -5.48 6.55
C VAL A 9 -12.42 -5.71 7.51
N PRO A 10 -11.24 -5.11 7.24
CA PRO A 10 -10.08 -5.28 8.10
C PRO A 10 -10.31 -4.64 9.46
N ALA A 11 -9.56 -5.09 10.47
CA ALA A 11 -9.57 -4.45 11.77
C ALA A 11 -9.01 -3.02 11.68
N GLU A 12 -9.64 -2.11 12.41
CA GLU A 12 -9.17 -0.74 12.64
C GLU A 12 -9.19 -0.48 14.16
N HIS A 13 -8.43 0.49 14.66
CA HIS A 13 -8.16 0.75 16.10
C HIS A 13 -9.15 0.13 17.11
N GLU A 14 -10.45 0.44 17.00
CA GLU A 14 -11.52 0.01 17.91
C GLU A 14 -12.51 -1.01 17.30
N ARG A 15 -12.35 -1.37 16.03
CA ARG A 15 -13.24 -2.27 15.28
C ARG A 15 -12.49 -3.54 14.90
N GLN A 16 -12.98 -4.69 15.38
CA GLN A 16 -12.44 -5.99 14.97
C GLN A 16 -12.68 -6.25 13.48
N ALA A 17 -11.78 -7.04 12.88
CA ALA A 17 -11.99 -7.53 11.52
C ALA A 17 -13.28 -8.35 11.47
N ARG A 18 -14.06 -8.18 10.40
CA ARG A 18 -15.34 -8.86 10.24
C ARG A 18 -15.71 -8.99 8.76
N THR A 19 -16.54 -9.98 8.46
CA THR A 19 -17.17 -10.13 7.15
C THR A 19 -18.49 -9.36 7.15
N ALA A 20 -18.68 -8.45 6.18
CA ALA A 20 -19.89 -7.66 6.01
C ALA A 20 -20.66 -8.15 4.78
N ARG A 21 -21.95 -8.48 4.97
CA ARG A 21 -22.85 -8.80 3.86
C ARG A 21 -23.39 -7.52 3.25
N VAL A 22 -23.01 -7.24 2.01
CA VAL A 22 -23.34 -6.00 1.33
C VAL A 22 -24.21 -6.24 0.10
N ALA A 23 -25.12 -5.31 -0.15
CA ALA A 23 -25.87 -5.21 -1.38
C ALA A 23 -25.28 -4.14 -2.29
N ILE A 24 -25.46 -4.30 -3.59
CA ILE A 24 -25.05 -3.33 -4.60
C ILE A 24 -26.24 -2.89 -5.46
N SER A 25 -26.23 -1.64 -5.89
CA SER A 25 -27.13 -1.09 -6.90
C SER A 25 -26.35 -0.10 -7.75
N TYR A 26 -26.69 -0.01 -9.03
CA TYR A 26 -26.00 0.87 -9.95
C TYR A 26 -26.98 1.45 -10.97
N GLY A 27 -26.60 2.56 -11.57
CA GLY A 27 -27.39 3.23 -12.59
C GLY A 27 -26.68 4.42 -13.18
N GLN A 28 -27.27 4.99 -14.22
CA GLN A 28 -26.79 6.22 -14.81
C GLN A 28 -27.54 7.40 -14.18
N LEU A 29 -26.81 8.47 -13.89
CA LEU A 29 -27.40 9.73 -13.43
C LEU A 29 -26.83 10.92 -14.21
N ARG A 30 -27.62 11.98 -14.25
CA ARG A 30 -27.17 13.29 -14.72
C ARG A 30 -26.87 14.15 -13.49
N LEU A 31 -25.60 14.47 -13.29
CA LEU A 31 -25.16 15.40 -12.26
C LEU A 31 -25.34 16.82 -12.80
N LEU A 32 -26.19 17.59 -12.13
CA LEU A 32 -26.42 18.99 -12.46
C LEU A 32 -25.29 19.86 -11.91
N ALA A 33 -25.09 21.01 -12.53
CA ALA A 33 -24.20 22.02 -11.97
C ALA A 33 -24.79 22.54 -10.64
N PRO A 34 -23.95 22.95 -9.67
CA PRO A 34 -24.44 23.60 -8.46
C PRO A 34 -25.22 24.87 -8.79
N ASP A 35 -26.34 25.15 -8.09
CA ASP A 35 -27.33 26.20 -8.36
C ASP A 35 -26.76 27.59 -8.70
N LYS A 36 -25.57 27.94 -8.22
CA LYS A 36 -24.91 29.26 -8.45
C LYS A 36 -23.95 29.28 -9.64
N ARG A 37 -23.79 28.17 -10.37
CA ARG A 37 -22.82 28.01 -11.47
C ARG A 37 -23.41 27.28 -12.67
N GLU A 38 -24.73 27.20 -12.79
CA GLU A 38 -25.43 26.52 -13.90
C GLU A 38 -25.02 27.06 -15.28
N HIS A 39 -24.75 28.36 -15.39
CA HIS A 39 -24.30 28.98 -16.64
C HIS A 39 -22.79 28.81 -16.91
N GLN A 40 -22.01 28.27 -15.96
CA GLN A 40 -20.56 28.17 -16.04
C GLN A 40 -20.06 26.72 -16.14
N LEU A 41 -20.86 25.74 -15.71
CA LEU A 41 -20.46 24.32 -15.69
C LEU A 41 -21.53 23.46 -16.38
N PRO A 42 -21.15 22.57 -17.31
CA PRO A 42 -22.09 21.69 -17.98
C PRO A 42 -22.58 20.57 -17.04
N SER A 43 -23.83 20.13 -17.24
CA SER A 43 -24.29 18.88 -16.60
C SER A 43 -23.46 17.70 -17.08
N MET A 44 -23.16 16.74 -16.20
CA MET A 44 -22.37 15.56 -16.54
C MET A 44 -23.21 14.29 -16.45
N LEU A 45 -23.17 13.47 -17.50
CA LEU A 45 -23.73 12.13 -17.46
C LEU A 45 -22.68 11.17 -16.90
N LEU A 46 -23.01 10.48 -15.82
CA LEU A 46 -22.08 9.58 -15.14
C LEU A 46 -22.81 8.38 -14.55
N TRP A 47 -22.05 7.39 -14.10
CA TRP A 47 -22.57 6.20 -13.45
C TRP A 47 -22.39 6.30 -11.94
N VAL A 48 -23.39 5.82 -11.21
CA VAL A 48 -23.34 5.67 -9.76
C VAL A 48 -23.39 4.20 -9.40
N VAL A 49 -22.58 3.82 -8.41
CA VAL A 49 -22.60 2.52 -7.76
C VAL A 49 -22.77 2.74 -6.27
N ARG A 50 -23.87 2.26 -5.70
CA ARG A 50 -24.11 2.25 -4.26
C ARG A 50 -23.86 0.85 -3.73
N VAL A 51 -23.01 0.73 -2.72
CA VAL A 51 -22.80 -0.50 -1.95
C VAL A 51 -23.17 -0.20 -0.51
N TRP A 52 -24.01 -1.02 0.12
CA TRP A 52 -24.37 -0.82 1.51
C TRP A 52 -24.52 -2.15 2.24
N GLU A 53 -24.21 -2.15 3.53
CA GLU A 53 -24.34 -3.29 4.41
C GLU A 53 -25.81 -3.57 4.76
N LEU A 54 -26.21 -4.84 4.71
CA LEU A 54 -27.60 -5.23 4.95
C LEU A 54 -27.92 -5.40 6.44
N ASP A 55 -27.07 -6.13 7.16
CA ASP A 55 -27.28 -6.48 8.58
C ASP A 55 -26.04 -6.10 9.39
N ALA A 56 -25.77 -4.80 9.52
CA ALA A 56 -24.67 -4.34 10.35
C ALA A 56 -24.88 -4.75 11.82
N PRO A 57 -23.84 -5.24 12.51
CA PRO A 57 -23.96 -5.60 13.93
C PRO A 57 -24.40 -4.42 14.79
N GLU A 58 -25.08 -4.72 15.89
CA GLU A 58 -25.53 -3.69 16.84
C GLU A 58 -24.33 -2.86 17.36
N GLY A 59 -24.49 -1.54 17.38
CA GLY A 59 -23.42 -0.61 17.77
C GLY A 59 -22.33 -0.38 16.73
N VAL A 60 -22.40 -1.01 15.55
CA VAL A 60 -21.47 -0.80 14.44
C VAL A 60 -22.13 0.06 13.36
N GLU A 61 -21.45 1.12 12.95
CA GLU A 61 -21.86 1.94 11.81
C GLU A 61 -21.83 1.09 10.52
N PRO A 62 -22.95 1.01 9.77
CA PRO A 62 -23.04 0.18 8.58
C PRO A 62 -22.10 0.70 7.48
N LEU A 63 -21.46 -0.23 6.76
CA LEU A 63 -20.67 0.15 5.59
C LEU A 63 -21.61 0.70 4.50
N GLU A 64 -21.32 1.90 4.01
CA GLU A 64 -22.00 2.44 2.84
C GLU A 64 -21.03 3.24 1.95
N TRP A 65 -20.97 2.89 0.67
CA TRP A 65 -20.22 3.60 -0.36
C TRP A 65 -21.14 4.05 -1.49
N VAL A 66 -21.06 5.32 -1.87
CA VAL A 66 -21.64 5.86 -3.10
C VAL A 66 -20.49 6.29 -4.01
N LEU A 67 -20.25 5.51 -5.06
CA LEU A 67 -19.14 5.69 -5.98
C LEU A 67 -19.65 6.32 -7.28
N LEU A 68 -19.08 7.44 -7.66
CA LEU A 68 -19.32 8.08 -8.96
C LEU A 68 -18.21 7.68 -9.92
N THR A 69 -18.55 7.29 -11.14
CA THR A 69 -17.57 6.89 -12.15
C THR A 69 -17.99 7.34 -13.55
N SER A 70 -17.00 7.70 -14.37
CA SER A 70 -17.19 7.98 -15.79
C SER A 70 -17.28 6.71 -16.64
N LEU A 71 -16.99 5.54 -16.05
CA LEU A 71 -16.92 4.28 -16.78
C LEU A 71 -18.27 3.54 -16.75
N PRO A 72 -18.69 2.88 -17.85
CA PRO A 72 -19.99 2.23 -17.91
C PRO A 72 -20.20 1.13 -16.86
N VAL A 73 -21.41 1.08 -16.28
CA VAL A 73 -21.83 0.06 -15.32
C VAL A 73 -23.17 -0.52 -15.76
N GLN A 74 -23.14 -1.34 -16.81
CA GLN A 74 -24.35 -1.88 -17.46
C GLN A 74 -24.81 -3.22 -16.86
N SER A 75 -23.96 -3.88 -16.07
CA SER A 75 -24.25 -5.15 -15.41
C SER A 75 -23.57 -5.20 -14.04
N VAL A 76 -23.88 -6.27 -13.29
CA VAL A 76 -23.37 -6.52 -11.93
C VAL A 76 -21.83 -6.64 -11.91
N GLU A 77 -21.24 -7.27 -12.92
CA GLU A 77 -19.79 -7.52 -12.98
C GLU A 77 -18.96 -6.21 -13.05
N PRO A 78 -19.20 -5.27 -13.98
CA PRO A 78 -18.57 -3.95 -13.97
C PRO A 78 -18.79 -3.18 -12.66
N ALA A 79 -19.95 -3.34 -12.01
CA ALA A 79 -20.24 -2.67 -10.75
C ALA A 79 -19.29 -3.15 -9.64
N TRP A 80 -19.15 -4.47 -9.47
CA TRP A 80 -18.20 -5.06 -8.53
C TRP A 80 -16.75 -4.77 -8.89
N GLU A 81 -16.42 -4.65 -10.18
CA GLU A 81 -15.09 -4.22 -10.59
C GLU A 81 -14.76 -2.80 -10.08
N ARG A 82 -15.71 -1.85 -10.17
CA ARG A 82 -15.51 -0.49 -9.63
C ARG A 82 -15.32 -0.51 -8.12
N VAL A 83 -16.08 -1.34 -7.41
CA VAL A 83 -15.91 -1.55 -5.97
C VAL A 83 -14.52 -2.12 -5.68
N GLY A 84 -14.09 -3.12 -6.45
CA GLY A 84 -12.75 -3.70 -6.36
C GLY A 84 -11.63 -2.69 -6.57
N TRP A 85 -11.80 -1.73 -7.49
CA TRP A 85 -10.86 -0.64 -7.67
C TRP A 85 -10.88 0.34 -6.51
N TYR A 86 -12.07 0.73 -6.03
CA TYR A 86 -12.20 1.64 -4.90
C TYR A 86 -11.59 1.05 -3.61
N ARG A 87 -11.70 -0.26 -3.40
CA ARG A 87 -11.02 -0.97 -2.30
C ARG A 87 -9.49 -0.82 -2.32
N ARG A 88 -8.89 -0.54 -3.49
CA ARG A 88 -7.46 -0.27 -3.63
C ARG A 88 -7.06 1.17 -3.29
N ARG A 89 -8.01 2.08 -3.03
CA ARG A 89 -7.76 3.49 -2.70
C ARG A 89 -6.79 3.64 -1.52
N TRP A 90 -6.87 2.76 -0.53
CA TRP A 90 -6.06 2.82 0.70
C TRP A 90 -4.55 2.69 0.46
N ILE A 91 -4.12 2.16 -0.70
CA ILE A 91 -2.69 2.08 -1.06
C ILE A 91 -2.02 3.47 -1.04
N VAL A 92 -2.76 4.53 -1.37
CA VAL A 92 -2.21 5.90 -1.33
C VAL A 92 -1.96 6.38 0.10
N GLU A 93 -2.75 5.90 1.07
CA GLU A 93 -2.59 6.26 2.48
C GLU A 93 -1.36 5.57 3.07
N ASP A 94 -1.12 4.30 2.71
CA ASP A 94 0.14 3.61 2.97
C ASP A 94 1.34 4.38 2.39
N TYR A 95 1.20 4.93 1.17
CA TYR A 95 2.25 5.75 0.55
C TYR A 95 2.50 7.05 1.33
N HIS A 96 1.45 7.78 1.71
CA HIS A 96 1.60 8.97 2.52
C HIS A 96 2.23 8.66 3.89
N GLN A 97 1.83 7.55 4.53
CA GLN A 97 2.40 7.15 5.80
C GLN A 97 3.87 6.72 5.67
N ALA A 98 4.22 6.00 4.59
CA ALA A 98 5.61 5.66 4.27
C ALA A 98 6.47 6.90 4.05
N LEU A 99 5.96 7.92 3.37
CA LEU A 99 6.68 9.17 3.14
C LEU A 99 6.82 10.02 4.41
N LYS A 100 5.72 10.21 5.14
CA LYS A 100 5.68 11.08 6.33
C LYS A 100 6.33 10.44 7.54
N THR A 101 5.87 9.25 7.93
CA THR A 101 6.35 8.55 9.13
C THR A 101 7.58 7.69 8.84
N GLY A 102 7.63 7.01 7.69
CA GLY A 102 8.79 6.20 7.31
C GLY A 102 10.00 7.07 6.99
N CYS A 103 9.95 7.78 5.87
CA CYS A 103 11.05 8.64 5.42
C CYS A 103 11.26 9.89 6.30
N ARG A 104 10.37 10.10 7.29
CA ARG A 104 10.38 11.23 8.23
C ARG A 104 10.40 12.58 7.53
N MET A 105 9.67 12.71 6.42
CA MET A 105 9.69 13.91 5.58
C MET A 105 9.36 15.17 6.38
N GLU A 106 8.37 15.09 7.29
CA GLU A 106 7.89 16.23 8.08
C GLU A 106 8.84 16.61 9.24
N GLU A 107 9.81 15.75 9.59
CA GLU A 107 10.84 16.04 10.61
C GLU A 107 12.08 16.72 10.01
N ARG A 108 12.15 16.87 8.68
CA ARG A 108 13.33 17.43 8.00
C ARG A 108 13.31 18.95 8.08
N GLN A 109 14.41 19.55 8.53
CA GLN A 109 14.56 21.00 8.69
C GLN A 109 14.96 21.72 7.40
N VAL A 110 14.38 21.34 6.25
CA VAL A 110 14.65 22.01 4.96
C VAL A 110 13.75 23.22 4.82
N GLN A 111 14.33 24.42 4.81
CA GLN A 111 13.59 25.69 4.89
C GLN A 111 13.28 26.34 3.54
N SER A 112 13.67 25.73 2.41
CA SER A 112 13.41 26.27 1.07
C SER A 112 12.48 25.37 0.27
N TYR A 113 11.59 25.98 -0.52
CA TYR A 113 10.71 25.26 -1.45
C TYR A 113 11.49 24.35 -2.40
N GLU A 114 12.55 24.87 -3.03
CA GLU A 114 13.39 24.07 -3.94
C GLU A 114 14.12 22.95 -3.22
N GLY A 115 14.55 23.17 -1.97
CA GLY A 115 15.13 22.11 -1.14
C GLY A 115 14.13 20.99 -0.84
N LEU A 116 12.91 21.35 -0.44
CA LEU A 116 11.83 20.38 -0.19
C LEU A 116 11.46 19.60 -1.45
N ARG A 117 11.41 20.27 -2.60
CA ARG A 117 11.13 19.64 -3.90
C ARG A 117 12.20 18.61 -4.27
N ARG A 118 13.49 18.94 -4.09
CA ARG A 118 14.59 18.01 -4.33
C ARG A 118 14.55 16.83 -3.37
N LEU A 119 14.34 17.09 -2.08
CA LEU A 119 14.22 16.05 -1.07
C LEU A 119 13.06 15.10 -1.37
N LEU A 120 11.90 15.65 -1.74
CA LEU A 120 10.74 14.86 -2.13
C LEU A 120 11.05 13.96 -3.35
N GLY A 121 11.82 14.47 -4.32
CA GLY A 121 12.29 13.69 -5.46
C GLY A 121 13.11 12.46 -5.09
N LEU A 122 13.77 12.46 -3.93
CA LEU A 122 14.52 11.31 -3.40
C LEU A 122 13.65 10.39 -2.52
N LEU A 123 12.83 10.99 -1.65
CA LEU A 123 12.06 10.22 -0.66
C LEU A 123 10.81 9.56 -1.27
N ALA A 124 10.13 10.22 -2.20
CA ALA A 124 8.94 9.67 -2.87
C ALA A 124 9.20 8.30 -3.54
N PRO A 125 10.20 8.14 -4.44
CA PRO A 125 10.48 6.83 -5.04
C PRO A 125 10.96 5.81 -4.00
N THR A 126 11.64 6.25 -2.94
CA THR A 126 12.06 5.37 -1.83
C THR A 126 10.85 4.79 -1.09
N ALA A 127 9.86 5.63 -0.75
CA ALA A 127 8.62 5.19 -0.12
C ALA A 127 7.85 4.20 -1.02
N VAL A 128 7.74 4.50 -2.32
CA VAL A 128 7.14 3.58 -3.30
C VAL A 128 7.89 2.25 -3.33
N ARG A 129 9.23 2.28 -3.30
CA ARG A 129 10.05 1.07 -3.37
C ARG A 129 9.79 0.11 -2.22
N VAL A 130 9.65 0.63 -1.00
CA VAL A 130 9.31 -0.19 0.19
C VAL A 130 7.94 -0.85 0.02
N LEU A 131 6.95 -0.10 -0.48
CA LEU A 131 5.61 -0.64 -0.74
C LEU A 131 5.61 -1.67 -1.87
N GLN A 132 6.40 -1.47 -2.92
CA GLN A 132 6.59 -2.45 -3.99
C GLN A 132 7.19 -3.75 -3.45
N LEU A 133 8.21 -3.69 -2.61
CA LEU A 133 8.82 -4.89 -2.01
C LEU A 133 7.82 -5.66 -1.15
N ARG A 134 7.04 -4.97 -0.32
CA ARG A 134 5.93 -5.58 0.43
C ARG A 134 4.92 -6.27 -0.49
N THR A 135 4.54 -5.62 -1.59
CA THR A 135 3.58 -6.16 -2.56
C THR A 135 4.15 -7.36 -3.31
N LEU A 136 5.41 -7.29 -3.76
CA LEU A 136 6.08 -8.39 -4.45
C LEU A 136 6.21 -9.63 -3.56
N ALA A 137 6.55 -9.46 -2.28
CA ALA A 137 6.59 -10.57 -1.33
C ALA A 137 5.25 -11.30 -1.18
N ARG A 138 4.13 -10.63 -1.47
CA ARG A 138 2.78 -11.21 -1.39
C ARG A 138 2.32 -11.80 -2.72
N GLN A 139 2.68 -11.16 -3.84
CA GLN A 139 2.20 -11.55 -5.17
C GLN A 139 3.12 -12.56 -5.87
N GLN A 140 4.42 -12.52 -5.57
CA GLN A 140 5.46 -13.34 -6.18
C GLN A 140 6.42 -13.86 -5.09
N PRO A 141 5.94 -14.57 -4.06
CA PRO A 141 6.73 -14.94 -2.89
C PRO A 141 7.96 -15.78 -3.25
N GLU A 142 7.81 -16.71 -4.19
CA GLU A 142 8.83 -17.68 -4.62
C GLU A 142 9.83 -17.13 -5.64
N ARG A 143 9.60 -15.93 -6.18
CA ARG A 143 10.55 -15.31 -7.12
C ARG A 143 11.90 -15.13 -6.43
N LEU A 144 13.00 -15.26 -7.16
CA LEU A 144 14.33 -15.05 -6.58
C LEU A 144 14.54 -13.58 -6.21
N ALA A 145 15.06 -13.33 -5.02
CA ALA A 145 15.27 -11.99 -4.49
C ALA A 145 16.21 -11.15 -5.37
N GLN A 146 17.24 -11.79 -5.95
CA GLN A 146 18.21 -11.12 -6.83
C GLN A 146 17.62 -10.63 -8.16
N GLU A 147 16.46 -11.14 -8.58
CA GLU A 147 15.79 -10.65 -9.78
C GLU A 147 15.08 -9.31 -9.57
N VAL A 148 14.81 -8.95 -8.31
CA VAL A 148 14.05 -7.75 -7.97
C VAL A 148 14.85 -6.77 -7.12
N LEU A 149 15.82 -7.23 -6.32
CA LEU A 149 16.66 -6.42 -5.45
C LEU A 149 18.11 -6.41 -5.94
N PRO A 150 18.89 -5.33 -5.69
CA PRO A 150 20.31 -5.33 -5.96
C PRO A 150 21.01 -6.52 -5.30
N SER A 151 21.94 -7.16 -6.02
CA SER A 151 22.62 -8.37 -5.55
C SER A 151 23.32 -8.15 -4.20
N GLU A 152 23.97 -7.01 -4.02
CA GLU A 152 24.63 -6.61 -2.77
C GLU A 152 23.67 -6.55 -1.57
N VAL A 153 22.42 -6.11 -1.78
CA VAL A 153 21.40 -6.07 -0.74
C VAL A 153 21.04 -7.49 -0.32
N VAL A 154 20.82 -8.38 -1.29
CA VAL A 154 20.50 -9.80 -1.01
C VAL A 154 21.68 -10.49 -0.32
N GLN A 155 22.91 -10.20 -0.72
CA GLN A 155 24.14 -10.70 -0.09
C GLN A 155 24.24 -10.26 1.37
N VAL A 156 24.08 -8.96 1.64
CA VAL A 156 24.11 -8.43 3.02
C VAL A 156 23.01 -9.06 3.87
N VAL A 157 21.79 -9.20 3.34
CA VAL A 157 20.69 -9.88 4.04
C VAL A 157 21.03 -11.34 4.33
N ALA A 158 21.54 -12.09 3.34
CA ALA A 158 21.92 -13.49 3.48
C ALA A 158 23.01 -13.69 4.55
N LEU A 159 24.08 -12.89 4.48
CA LEU A 159 25.19 -12.94 5.44
C LEU A 159 24.71 -12.56 6.84
N LYS A 160 23.87 -11.54 6.98
CA LYS A 160 23.42 -11.05 8.29
C LYS A 160 22.42 -11.99 8.98
N THR A 161 21.59 -12.67 8.20
CA THR A 161 20.44 -13.44 8.72
C THR A 161 20.60 -14.95 8.58
N GLY A 162 21.69 -15.41 7.95
CA GLY A 162 21.94 -16.82 7.66
C GLY A 162 21.12 -17.31 6.48
N GLY A 163 21.76 -17.67 5.38
CA GLY A 163 21.10 -18.26 4.22
C GLY A 163 21.94 -18.13 2.96
N GLU A 164 21.45 -18.72 1.88
CA GLU A 164 22.13 -18.74 0.60
C GLU A 164 21.49 -17.73 -0.36
N VAL A 165 22.33 -16.91 -0.98
CA VAL A 165 21.90 -15.84 -1.88
C VAL A 165 21.18 -16.39 -3.11
N ALA A 166 21.68 -17.50 -3.67
CA ALA A 166 21.21 -18.06 -4.93
C ALA A 166 19.78 -18.61 -4.87
N CYS A 167 19.33 -19.07 -3.70
CA CYS A 167 17.99 -19.65 -3.52
C CYS A 167 17.06 -18.75 -2.68
N MET A 168 17.52 -17.56 -2.25
CA MET A 168 16.71 -16.69 -1.42
C MET A 168 15.53 -16.13 -2.21
N THR A 169 14.31 -16.41 -1.75
CA THR A 169 13.09 -15.90 -2.37
C THR A 169 12.79 -14.46 -1.93
N VAL A 170 11.94 -13.75 -2.68
CA VAL A 170 11.49 -12.40 -2.33
C VAL A 170 10.80 -12.39 -0.97
N GLU A 171 9.94 -13.36 -0.68
CA GLU A 171 9.28 -13.46 0.62
C GLU A 171 10.31 -13.60 1.75
N GLN A 172 11.25 -14.54 1.61
CA GLN A 172 12.29 -14.76 2.60
C GLN A 172 13.13 -13.51 2.83
N CYS A 173 13.60 -12.86 1.76
CA CYS A 173 14.40 -11.65 1.83
C CYS A 173 13.65 -10.51 2.54
N VAL A 174 12.41 -10.23 2.12
CA VAL A 174 11.56 -9.17 2.70
C VAL A 174 11.24 -9.46 4.17
N LYS A 175 10.94 -10.72 4.51
CA LYS A 175 10.68 -11.14 5.89
C LYS A 175 11.91 -10.93 6.78
N ARG A 176 13.09 -11.31 6.30
CA ARG A 176 14.39 -11.14 6.99
C ARG A 176 14.72 -9.67 7.20
N ILE A 177 14.54 -8.83 6.18
CA ILE A 177 14.68 -7.37 6.31
C ILE A 177 13.72 -6.86 7.38
N ALA A 178 12.44 -7.22 7.31
CA ALA A 178 11.46 -6.78 8.29
C ALA A 178 11.78 -7.25 9.72
N GLN A 179 12.35 -8.45 9.90
CA GLN A 179 12.80 -8.94 11.20
C GLN A 179 13.89 -8.07 11.80
N LEU A 180 14.85 -7.61 10.99
CA LEU A 180 15.84 -6.61 11.41
C LEU A 180 15.15 -5.32 11.86
N GLY A 181 14.02 -4.97 11.26
CA GLY A 181 13.18 -3.83 11.64
C GLY A 181 12.20 -4.08 12.79
N GLY A 182 12.26 -5.23 13.48
CA GLY A 182 11.46 -5.56 14.65
C GLY A 182 10.21 -6.41 14.38
N TYR A 183 10.02 -6.92 13.16
CA TYR A 183 8.98 -7.91 12.90
C TYR A 183 9.31 -9.24 13.60
N GLN A 184 8.41 -9.73 14.45
CA GLN A 184 8.69 -10.92 15.27
C GLN A 184 8.45 -12.22 14.51
N GLY A 185 7.45 -12.26 13.62
CA GLY A 185 7.17 -13.42 12.77
C GLY A 185 6.63 -14.63 13.53
N ARG A 186 5.75 -14.38 14.51
CA ARG A 186 5.02 -15.43 15.23
C ARG A 186 4.06 -16.15 14.28
N ARG A 187 3.62 -17.37 14.62
CA ARG A 187 2.71 -18.17 13.77
C ARG A 187 1.38 -17.48 13.47
N SER A 188 0.90 -16.63 14.38
CA SER A 188 -0.32 -15.84 14.23
C SER A 188 -0.11 -14.48 13.58
N ASP A 189 1.16 -14.06 13.39
CA ASP A 189 1.44 -12.75 12.79
C ASP A 189 1.13 -12.81 11.29
N GLY A 190 0.36 -11.84 10.82
CA GLY A 190 0.20 -11.62 9.38
C GLY A 190 1.53 -11.21 8.72
N PRO A 191 1.58 -11.17 7.37
CA PRO A 191 2.80 -10.83 6.65
C PRO A 191 3.36 -9.45 7.06
N PRO A 192 4.69 -9.23 6.95
CA PRO A 192 5.31 -7.98 7.36
C PRO A 192 4.60 -6.72 6.84
N GLY A 193 4.43 -5.76 7.74
CA GLY A 193 3.95 -4.42 7.41
C GLY A 193 5.05 -3.57 6.78
N TRP A 194 4.66 -2.48 6.13
CA TRP A 194 5.63 -1.56 5.51
C TRP A 194 6.53 -0.89 6.56
N LYS A 195 6.04 -0.65 7.79
CA LYS A 195 6.79 0.00 8.89
C LYS A 195 8.01 -0.80 9.32
N THR A 196 7.83 -2.07 9.64
CA THR A 196 8.92 -2.97 10.02
C THR A 196 9.87 -3.21 8.85
N LEU A 197 9.33 -3.31 7.63
CA LEU A 197 10.15 -3.41 6.42
C LEU A 197 11.04 -2.17 6.23
N TRP A 198 10.50 -0.97 6.43
CA TRP A 198 11.24 0.29 6.33
C TRP A 198 12.38 0.38 7.35
N HIS A 199 12.11 0.10 8.63
CA HIS A 199 13.15 0.11 9.66
C HIS A 199 14.27 -0.90 9.37
N GLY A 200 13.89 -2.08 8.87
CA GLY A 200 14.84 -3.09 8.41
C GLY A 200 15.65 -2.63 7.22
N TRP A 201 15.00 -1.99 6.25
CA TRP A 201 15.64 -1.46 5.05
C TRP A 201 16.74 -0.47 5.40
N LEU A 202 16.47 0.49 6.29
CA LEU A 202 17.47 1.45 6.76
C LEU A 202 18.69 0.77 7.38
N LYS A 203 18.48 -0.27 8.22
CA LYS A 203 19.58 -1.04 8.81
C LYS A 203 20.44 -1.73 7.74
N ILE A 204 19.81 -2.29 6.70
CA ILE A 204 20.53 -2.90 5.58
C ILE A 204 21.32 -1.85 4.80
N GLN A 205 20.75 -0.66 4.55
CA GLN A 205 21.49 0.41 3.87
C GLN A 205 22.73 0.84 4.68
N THR A 206 22.63 0.96 6.00
CA THR A 206 23.79 1.26 6.87
C THR A 206 24.85 0.15 6.82
N MET A 207 24.44 -1.13 6.79
CA MET A 207 25.40 -2.24 6.63
C MET A 207 26.08 -2.21 5.26
N LEU A 208 25.32 -1.88 4.22
CA LEU A 208 25.84 -1.80 2.85
C LEU A 208 26.86 -0.68 2.71
N GLU A 209 26.61 0.49 3.32
CA GLU A 209 27.59 1.58 3.41
C GLU A 209 28.90 1.10 4.06
N GLY A 210 28.82 0.33 5.16
CA GLY A 210 29.99 -0.27 5.78
C GLY A 210 30.74 -1.26 4.87
N VAL A 211 30.02 -2.07 4.10
CA VAL A 211 30.62 -2.99 3.11
C VAL A 211 31.35 -2.22 2.00
N HIS A 212 30.74 -1.15 1.49
CA HIS A 212 31.35 -0.30 0.47
C HIS A 212 32.62 0.39 1.01
N LEU A 213 32.58 0.94 2.22
CA LEU A 213 33.76 1.54 2.86
C LEU A 213 34.88 0.53 3.08
N ALA A 214 34.55 -0.66 3.61
CA ALA A 214 35.54 -1.72 3.82
C ALA A 214 36.19 -2.16 2.50
N SER A 215 35.42 -2.24 1.41
CA SER A 215 35.96 -2.59 0.08
C SER A 215 36.96 -1.57 -0.43
N GLN A 216 36.78 -0.27 -0.13
CA GLN A 216 37.72 0.78 -0.52
C GLN A 216 39.01 0.68 0.29
N VAL A 217 38.91 0.49 1.61
CA VAL A 217 40.08 0.35 2.49
C VAL A 217 40.92 -0.89 2.16
N LEU A 218 40.28 -1.98 1.71
CA LEU A 218 40.99 -3.22 1.35
C LEU A 218 41.58 -3.21 -0.07
N LEU A 219 41.23 -2.23 -0.90
CA LEU A 219 41.77 -2.04 -2.24
C LEU A 219 42.96 -1.05 -2.28
N GLU A 220 43.23 -0.36 -1.17
CA GLU A 220 44.46 0.42 -0.90
C GLU A 220 45.54 -0.46 -0.25
#